data_AF-G0N9I9-F1
#
_entry.id   AF-G0N9I9-F1
#
_cell.length_a   1.000
_cell.length_b   1.000
_cell.length_c   1.000
_cell.angle_alpha   90.00
_cell.angle_beta   90.00
_cell.angle_gamma   90.00
#
_symmetry.space_group_name_H-M   'P 1'
#
loop_
_entity.id
_entity.type
_entity.pdbx_description
1 polymer ?
#
loop_
_entity_poly.entity_id
_entity_poly.type
_entity_poly.pdbx_seq_one_letter_code
_entity_poly.pdbx_strand_id
1 'polypeptide(L)'
;MILKWLFTYFICISSINSQFRSPNIAFITPENCTRLQYFNRIELRCETCPNSTVPSDDMLSCQCSEQQQEKSRSGFIPVCQDCPEGTSPSPDRSECLSCRNETCNCPPTMVLIYRDLAGHLLTNGAFCDSCADGFFRNDDGECERCGSSCPGVRERDGYINPPYLTVEYDDTTDEILENSLEIIYHKDPSGYDQKLIIALSILIPVSLFWSALCSYSWGRRQGKPSAVDASSILYFFVCEVSVLGDVFFACLNNCWLGHILLTKIKTY
;
A
#
# COMPACT_ATOMS: atom_id res chain seq x y z
N MET A 1 -19.13 -42.92 -2.17
CA MET A 1 -17.83 -42.70 -2.85
C MET A 1 -17.98 -41.70 -4.00
N ILE A 2 -18.89 -41.91 -4.95
CA ILE A 2 -19.15 -40.99 -6.09
C ILE A 2 -19.60 -39.59 -5.64
N LEU A 3 -20.44 -39.50 -4.60
CA LEU A 3 -20.89 -38.20 -4.06
C LEU A 3 -19.75 -37.39 -3.40
N LYS A 4 -18.73 -38.06 -2.85
CA LYS A 4 -17.52 -37.40 -2.31
C LYS A 4 -16.74 -36.75 -3.46
N TRP A 5 -16.47 -37.51 -4.51
CA TRP A 5 -15.75 -37.03 -5.69
C TRP A 5 -16.47 -35.90 -6.42
N LEU A 6 -17.81 -35.96 -6.53
CA LEU A 6 -18.60 -34.88 -7.13
C LEU A 6 -18.53 -33.60 -6.29
N PHE A 7 -18.54 -33.68 -4.96
CA PHE A 7 -18.47 -32.52 -4.08
C PHE A 7 -17.07 -31.89 -4.07
N THR A 8 -16.00 -32.71 -4.03
CA THR A 8 -14.62 -32.22 -4.12
C THR A 8 -14.31 -31.63 -5.50
N TYR A 9 -14.82 -32.24 -6.57
CA TYR A 9 -14.72 -31.71 -7.93
C TYR A 9 -15.49 -30.40 -8.09
N PHE A 10 -16.69 -30.27 -7.50
CA PHE A 10 -17.46 -29.04 -7.51
C PHE A 10 -16.80 -27.90 -6.71
N ILE A 11 -16.13 -28.21 -5.59
CA ILE A 11 -15.35 -27.23 -4.80
C ILE A 11 -14.06 -26.81 -5.52
N CYS A 12 -13.37 -27.73 -6.20
CA CYS A 12 -12.21 -27.37 -7.04
C CYS A 12 -12.63 -26.53 -8.26
N ILE A 13 -13.74 -26.86 -8.92
CA ILE A 13 -14.26 -26.09 -10.05
C ILE A 13 -14.76 -24.72 -9.60
N SER A 14 -15.41 -24.61 -8.45
CA SER A 14 -15.81 -23.31 -7.91
C SER A 14 -14.61 -22.47 -7.48
N SER A 15 -13.48 -23.08 -7.08
CA SER A 15 -12.24 -22.36 -6.80
C SER A 15 -11.56 -21.80 -8.06
N ILE A 16 -11.71 -22.47 -9.22
CA ILE A 16 -11.16 -22.03 -10.51
C ILE A 16 -12.12 -21.03 -11.21
N ASN A 17 -13.44 -21.18 -11.04
CA ASN A 17 -14.46 -20.33 -11.65
C ASN A 17 -15.00 -19.23 -10.74
N SER A 18 -14.50 -19.10 -9.50
CA SER A 18 -14.72 -17.89 -8.71
C SER A 18 -13.87 -16.75 -9.29
N GLN A 19 -14.21 -16.30 -10.49
CA GLN A 19 -14.20 -14.87 -10.70
C GLN A 19 -15.19 -14.32 -9.67
N PHE A 20 -14.64 -13.89 -8.55
CA PHE A 20 -15.37 -13.14 -7.54
C PHE A 20 -15.84 -11.86 -8.26
N ARG A 21 -16.99 -11.96 -8.93
CA ARG A 21 -17.73 -10.80 -9.39
C ARG A 21 -18.34 -10.23 -8.13
N SER A 22 -17.50 -9.50 -7.41
CA SER A 22 -17.92 -8.61 -6.35
C SER A 22 -19.18 -7.89 -6.86
N PRO A 23 -20.24 -7.73 -6.04
CA PRO A 23 -21.13 -6.61 -6.31
C PRO A 23 -20.21 -5.40 -6.47
N ASN A 24 -20.42 -4.60 -7.51
CA ASN A 24 -19.66 -3.37 -7.73
C ASN A 24 -19.85 -2.48 -6.50
N ILE A 25 -19.11 -2.73 -5.43
CA ILE A 25 -18.76 -1.73 -4.44
C ILE A 25 -17.89 -0.83 -5.28
N ALA A 26 -18.48 0.26 -5.76
CA ALA A 26 -17.75 1.26 -6.49
C ALA A 26 -16.56 1.63 -5.61
N PHE A 27 -15.37 1.19 -6.01
CA PHE A 27 -14.15 1.48 -5.29
C PHE A 27 -13.88 2.96 -5.53
N ILE A 28 -14.27 3.77 -4.55
CA ILE A 28 -14.05 5.21 -4.59
C ILE A 28 -12.58 5.41 -4.21
N THR A 29 -11.80 5.92 -5.16
CA THR A 29 -10.43 6.41 -4.94
C THR A 29 -10.47 7.90 -4.61
N PRO A 30 -9.40 8.47 -4.02
CA PRO A 30 -9.26 9.91 -3.85
C PRO A 30 -9.43 10.68 -5.17
N GLU A 31 -8.99 10.10 -6.30
CA GLU A 31 -9.15 10.68 -7.65
C GLU A 31 -10.62 10.83 -8.10
N ASN A 32 -11.53 10.02 -7.55
CA ASN A 32 -12.96 10.10 -7.85
C ASN A 32 -13.66 11.22 -7.04
N CYS A 33 -12.98 11.83 -6.06
CA CYS A 33 -13.53 12.93 -5.27
C CYS A 33 -13.47 14.25 -6.06
N THR A 34 -14.44 15.15 -5.79
CA THR A 34 -14.45 16.47 -6.40
C THR A 34 -13.40 17.40 -5.77
N ARG A 35 -13.05 18.51 -6.43
CA ARG A 35 -12.05 19.50 -5.96
C ARG A 35 -12.35 20.19 -4.61
N LEU A 36 -13.52 19.95 -4.03
CA LEU A 36 -13.93 20.49 -2.72
C LEU A 36 -14.11 19.39 -1.66
N GLN A 37 -13.80 18.14 -2.02
CA GLN A 37 -13.99 16.97 -1.19
C GLN A 37 -12.64 16.30 -0.92
N TYR A 38 -12.56 15.63 0.22
CA TYR A 38 -11.45 14.76 0.58
C TYR A 38 -11.97 13.33 0.78
N PHE A 39 -11.11 12.34 0.63
CA PHE A 39 -11.44 10.94 0.81
C PHE A 39 -11.29 10.52 2.28
N ASN A 40 -12.41 10.28 2.95
CA ASN A 40 -12.41 9.80 4.33
C ASN A 40 -12.15 8.27 4.34
N ARG A 41 -10.92 7.88 4.67
CA ARG A 41 -10.49 6.47 4.74
C ARG A 41 -11.20 5.62 5.80
N ILE A 42 -11.80 6.24 6.83
CA ILE A 42 -12.54 5.51 7.87
C ILE A 42 -13.90 5.08 7.32
N GLU A 43 -14.55 5.97 6.58
CA GLU A 43 -15.91 5.75 6.07
C GLU A 43 -15.95 5.34 4.60
N LEU A 44 -14.78 5.28 3.94
CA LEU A 44 -14.58 4.89 2.54
C LEU A 44 -15.43 5.71 1.56
N ARG A 45 -15.58 7.01 1.83
CA ARG A 45 -16.40 7.95 1.03
C ARG A 45 -15.77 9.33 0.92
N CYS A 46 -16.13 10.07 -0.13
CA CYS A 46 -15.75 11.47 -0.28
C CYS A 46 -16.63 12.36 0.61
N GLU A 47 -16.00 13.23 1.40
CA GLU A 47 -16.69 14.19 2.26
C GLU A 47 -16.22 15.61 1.94
N THR A 48 -17.10 16.59 2.11
CA THR A 48 -16.75 18.01 1.89
C THR A 48 -16.01 18.57 3.09
N CYS A 49 -14.94 19.32 2.83
CA CYS A 49 -14.18 20.00 3.87
C CYS A 49 -15.03 21.08 4.58
N PRO A 50 -15.15 21.05 5.92
CA PRO A 50 -15.93 22.04 6.67
C PRO A 50 -15.18 23.37 6.88
N ASN A 51 -15.91 24.44 7.22
CA ASN A 51 -15.36 25.72 7.69
C ASN A 51 -14.28 26.34 6.77
N SER A 52 -14.58 26.50 5.47
CA SER A 52 -13.70 27.13 4.47
C SER A 52 -12.32 26.50 4.31
N THR A 53 -12.12 25.28 4.81
CA THR A 53 -10.90 24.50 4.57
C THR A 53 -10.89 23.95 3.14
N VAL A 54 -9.69 23.81 2.59
CA VAL A 54 -9.49 23.31 1.23
C VAL A 54 -8.92 21.89 1.30
N PRO A 55 -9.25 20.99 0.36
CA PRO A 55 -8.60 19.68 0.33
C PRO A 55 -7.10 19.84 0.04
N SER A 56 -6.31 18.94 0.62
CA SER A 56 -4.88 18.81 0.35
C SER A 56 -4.63 18.27 -1.06
N ASP A 57 -3.40 18.40 -1.56
CA ASP A 57 -3.03 18.00 -2.93
C ASP A 57 -3.26 16.50 -3.17
N ASP A 58 -3.03 15.67 -2.14
CA ASP A 58 -3.31 14.23 -2.17
C ASP A 58 -4.81 13.88 -2.04
N MET A 59 -5.67 14.88 -1.77
CA MET A 59 -7.12 14.73 -1.49
C MET A 59 -7.48 13.79 -0.33
N LEU A 60 -6.52 13.45 0.54
CA LEU A 60 -6.73 12.55 1.68
C LEU A 60 -7.07 13.28 3.00
N SER A 61 -6.92 14.60 3.04
CA SER A 61 -7.20 15.42 4.21
C SER A 61 -7.60 16.85 3.82
N CYS A 62 -8.18 17.59 4.76
CA CYS A 62 -8.42 19.03 4.62
C CYS A 62 -7.26 19.82 5.23
N GLN A 63 -6.94 20.97 4.63
CA GLN A 63 -5.94 21.93 5.09
C GLN A 63 -6.55 23.33 5.19
N CYS A 64 -6.00 24.16 6.09
CA CYS A 64 -6.42 25.55 6.22
C CYS A 64 -6.11 26.34 4.95
N SER A 65 -6.85 27.41 4.65
CA SER A 65 -6.57 28.27 3.50
C SER A 65 -5.24 29.03 3.66
N GLU A 66 -4.74 29.67 2.60
CA GLU A 66 -3.45 30.39 2.57
C GLU A 66 -3.35 31.57 3.56
N GLN A 67 -4.47 32.00 4.16
CA GLN A 67 -4.51 33.13 5.11
C GLN A 67 -4.80 32.68 6.56
N GLN A 68 -4.88 31.37 6.80
CA GLN A 68 -5.33 30.80 8.05
C GLN A 68 -4.24 29.96 8.72
N GLN A 69 -4.19 30.02 10.04
CA GLN A 69 -3.38 29.14 10.87
C GLN A 69 -4.22 27.99 11.46
N GLU A 70 -3.61 26.82 11.62
CA GLU A 70 -4.15 25.65 12.29
C GLU A 70 -3.96 25.79 13.80
N LYS A 71 -5.06 26.02 14.53
CA LYS A 71 -5.01 26.10 16.00
C LYS A 71 -4.95 24.74 16.68
N SER A 72 -5.60 23.75 16.10
CA SER A 72 -5.72 22.41 16.66
C SER A 72 -6.25 21.45 15.60
N ARG A 73 -5.96 20.16 15.75
CA ARG A 73 -6.42 19.11 14.84
C ARG A 73 -7.34 18.13 15.56
N SER A 74 -8.54 17.94 15.03
CA SER A 74 -9.47 16.92 15.49
C SER A 74 -9.53 15.78 14.46
N GLY A 75 -8.56 14.87 14.51
CA GLY A 75 -8.45 13.76 13.55
C GLY A 75 -7.95 14.22 12.18
N PHE A 76 -8.79 14.14 11.15
CA PHE A 76 -8.46 14.53 9.77
C PHE A 76 -8.88 15.96 9.40
N ILE A 77 -9.53 16.67 10.32
CA ILE A 77 -10.07 18.00 10.10
C ILE A 77 -9.36 19.01 11.01
N PRO A 78 -8.65 20.00 10.45
CA PRO A 78 -8.01 21.06 11.22
C PRO A 78 -9.03 22.13 11.63
N VAL A 79 -8.80 22.74 12.79
CA VAL A 79 -9.51 23.94 13.26
C VAL A 79 -8.69 25.15 12.87
N CYS A 80 -9.18 25.88 11.87
CA CYS A 80 -8.48 27.02 11.29
C CYS A 80 -8.96 28.34 11.90
N GLN A 81 -8.04 29.29 12.05
CA GLN A 81 -8.33 30.66 12.44
C GLN A 81 -7.58 31.63 11.52
N ASP A 82 -8.25 32.71 11.12
CA ASP A 82 -7.63 33.78 10.32
C ASP A 82 -6.51 34.47 11.11
N CYS A 83 -5.41 34.77 10.41
CA CYS A 83 -4.31 35.53 10.98
C CYS A 83 -4.71 37.01 11.16
N PRO A 84 -4.28 37.67 12.25
CA PRO A 84 -4.53 39.09 12.45
C PRO A 84 -3.84 39.96 11.38
N GLU A 85 -4.39 41.15 11.12
CA GLU A 85 -3.86 42.06 10.10
C GLU A 85 -2.35 42.35 10.32
N GLY A 86 -1.58 42.30 9.23
CA GLY A 86 -0.13 42.48 9.27
C GLY A 86 0.67 41.22 9.62
N THR A 87 0.00 40.07 9.77
CA THR A 87 0.66 38.77 9.92
C THR A 87 0.25 37.81 8.81
N SER A 88 1.14 36.88 8.48
CA SER A 88 0.90 35.83 7.47
C SER A 88 1.17 34.46 8.08
N PRO A 89 0.43 33.42 7.71
CA PRO A 89 0.66 32.09 8.27
C PRO A 89 2.05 31.58 7.88
N SER A 90 2.63 30.76 8.76
CA SER A 90 3.87 30.04 8.50
C SER A 90 3.73 29.10 7.29
N PRO A 91 4.84 28.68 6.64
CA PRO A 91 4.80 27.66 5.60
C PRO A 91 4.06 26.38 6.05
N ASP A 92 4.27 25.96 7.30
CA ASP A 92 3.60 24.82 7.92
C ASP A 92 2.15 25.11 8.39
N ARG A 93 1.69 26.35 8.19
CA ARG A 93 0.38 26.88 8.61
C ARG A 93 0.04 26.70 10.09
N SER A 94 1.02 26.46 10.96
CA SER A 94 0.80 26.25 12.40
C SER A 94 0.64 27.55 13.19
N GLU A 95 1.33 28.62 12.76
CA GLU A 95 1.43 29.87 13.53
C GLU A 95 1.41 31.10 12.59
N CYS A 96 0.91 32.24 13.05
CA CYS A 96 0.97 33.51 12.31
C CYS A 96 2.31 34.22 12.56
N LEU A 97 3.01 34.53 11.48
CA LEU A 97 4.31 35.20 11.47
C LEU A 97 4.14 36.71 11.24
N SER A 98 4.89 37.52 11.97
CA SER A 98 5.09 38.93 11.65
C SER A 98 6.27 39.08 10.69
N CYS A 99 6.04 39.55 9.47
CA CYS A 99 7.07 39.70 8.45
C CYS A 99 7.73 41.08 8.55
N ARG A 100 9.06 41.15 8.41
CA ARG A 100 9.77 42.44 8.42
C ARG A 100 9.47 43.32 7.19
N ASN A 101 9.09 42.71 6.06
CA ASN A 101 8.84 43.36 4.76
C ASN A 101 7.36 43.34 4.33
N GLU A 102 6.41 43.38 5.27
CA GLU A 102 4.94 43.30 5.05
C GLU A 102 4.42 41.96 4.47
N THR A 103 5.22 41.29 3.65
CA THR A 103 4.96 39.94 3.11
C THR A 103 6.13 39.01 3.42
N CYS A 104 5.82 37.75 3.75
CA CYS A 104 6.82 36.70 4.02
C CYS A 104 7.20 35.93 2.74
N ASN A 105 6.97 36.51 1.56
CA ASN A 105 7.32 35.86 0.29
C ASN A 105 8.78 36.14 -0.04
N CYS A 106 9.61 35.10 0.05
CA CYS A 106 11.03 35.19 -0.32
C CYS A 106 11.24 34.96 -1.82
N PRO A 107 12.27 35.59 -2.43
CA PRO A 107 12.68 35.27 -3.78
C PRO A 107 13.17 33.82 -3.87
N PRO A 108 13.17 33.19 -5.07
CA PRO A 108 13.46 31.76 -5.23
C PRO A 108 14.89 31.37 -4.82
N THR A 109 15.79 32.33 -4.63
CA THR A 109 17.18 32.13 -4.19
C THR A 109 17.37 32.16 -2.67
N MET A 110 16.32 32.51 -1.90
CA MET A 110 16.39 32.71 -0.45
C MET A 110 15.32 31.88 0.26
N VAL A 111 15.56 31.61 1.53
CA VAL A 111 14.69 30.84 2.42
C VAL A 111 14.13 31.75 3.51
N LEU A 112 12.89 31.50 3.92
CA LEU A 112 12.24 32.24 5.00
C LEU A 112 12.71 31.70 6.35
N ILE A 113 13.39 32.54 7.13
CA ILE A 113 13.84 32.24 8.48
C ILE A 113 12.89 32.91 9.46
N TYR A 114 12.19 32.08 10.25
CA TYR A 114 11.17 32.54 11.19
C TYR A 114 11.30 31.95 12.61
N ARG A 115 12.16 30.94 12.80
CA ARG A 115 12.48 30.34 14.11
C ARG A 115 13.96 30.51 14.48
N ASP A 116 14.24 30.52 15.78
CA ASP A 116 15.59 30.48 16.33
C ASP A 116 16.12 29.03 16.47
N LEU A 117 17.38 28.88 16.92
CA LEU A 117 18.00 27.58 17.18
C LEU A 117 17.31 26.76 18.30
N ALA A 118 16.47 27.40 19.11
CA ALA A 118 15.68 26.76 20.16
C ALA A 118 14.24 26.45 19.72
N GLY A 119 13.87 26.77 18.46
CA GLY A 119 12.55 26.55 17.89
C GLY A 119 11.50 27.63 18.19
N HIS A 120 11.87 28.73 18.85
CA HIS A 120 10.97 29.84 19.15
C HIS A 120 10.85 30.80 17.96
N LEU A 121 9.69 31.46 17.82
CA LEU A 121 9.49 32.49 16.81
C LEU A 121 10.42 33.68 17.04
N LEU A 122 10.97 34.21 15.95
CA LEU A 122 11.82 35.40 15.96
C LEU A 122 11.02 36.64 16.41
N THR A 123 11.45 37.29 17.49
CA THR A 123 10.83 38.52 18.01
C THR A 123 10.94 39.70 17.07
N ASN A 124 11.95 39.70 16.19
CA ASN A 124 12.20 40.77 15.22
C ASN A 124 11.47 40.56 13.88
N GLY A 125 10.60 39.54 13.83
CA GLY A 125 9.87 39.13 12.63
C GLY A 125 10.67 38.19 11.74
N ALA A 126 9.94 37.49 10.87
CA ALA A 126 10.50 36.60 9.86
C ALA A 126 11.23 37.40 8.77
N PHE A 127 12.35 36.86 8.29
CA PHE A 127 13.19 37.48 7.27
C PHE A 127 13.68 36.43 6.26
N CYS A 128 14.03 36.88 5.06
CA CYS A 128 14.58 36.02 4.03
C CYS A 128 16.11 36.10 4.04
N ASP A 129 16.77 34.94 4.01
CA ASP A 129 18.23 34.87 3.88
C ASP A 129 18.64 33.66 3.05
N SER A 130 19.88 33.62 2.58
CA SER A 130 20.45 32.45 1.92
C SER A 130 20.77 31.35 2.93
N CYS A 131 20.68 30.09 2.48
CA CYS A 131 21.19 28.96 3.25
C CYS A 131 22.68 29.14 3.57
N ALA A 132 23.12 28.62 4.71
CA ALA A 132 24.53 28.62 5.10
C ALA A 132 25.39 27.82 4.10
N ASP A 133 26.70 28.05 4.11
CA ASP A 133 27.63 27.33 3.24
C ASP A 133 27.50 25.81 3.37
N GLY A 134 27.41 25.12 2.23
CA GLY A 134 27.20 23.67 2.17
C GLY A 134 25.74 23.22 2.31
N PHE A 135 24.78 24.17 2.30
CA PHE A 135 23.34 23.89 2.22
C PHE A 135 22.74 24.52 0.96
N PHE A 136 21.72 23.88 0.39
CA PHE A 136 20.98 24.39 -0.75
C PHE A 136 19.48 24.41 -0.44
N ARG A 137 18.74 25.28 -1.14
CA ARG A 137 17.29 25.37 -1.02
C ARG A 137 16.64 24.26 -1.86
N ASN A 138 15.83 23.43 -1.21
CA ASN A 138 15.01 22.40 -1.87
C ASN A 138 13.79 23.01 -2.57
N ASP A 139 13.12 22.22 -3.40
CA ASP A 139 11.87 22.60 -4.06
C ASP A 139 10.77 22.96 -3.03
N ASP A 140 10.79 22.32 -1.85
CA ASP A 140 9.91 22.62 -0.71
C ASP A 140 10.26 23.96 0.00
N GLY A 141 11.34 24.61 -0.40
CA GLY A 141 11.79 25.89 0.16
C GLY A 141 12.59 25.79 1.45
N GLU A 142 13.00 24.59 1.87
CA GLU A 142 13.85 24.34 3.04
C GLU A 142 15.33 24.26 2.68
N CYS A 143 16.22 24.51 3.65
CA CYS A 143 17.66 24.33 3.45
C CYS A 143 18.08 22.88 3.76
N GLU A 144 18.41 22.10 2.74
CA GLU A 144 18.98 20.78 2.89
C GLU A 144 20.51 20.81 2.77
N ARG A 145 21.20 19.92 3.48
CA ARG A 145 22.64 19.77 3.38
C ARG A 145 22.99 19.25 1.99
N CYS A 146 23.94 19.90 1.32
CA CYS A 146 24.47 19.35 0.08
C CYS A 146 25.15 17.99 0.33
N GLY A 147 24.85 17.02 -0.54
CA GLY A 147 25.61 15.78 -0.63
C GLY A 147 26.99 16.03 -1.25
N SER A 148 27.30 15.34 -2.35
CA SER A 148 28.58 15.49 -3.07
C SER A 148 28.66 16.69 -4.01
N SER A 149 27.53 17.30 -4.39
CA SER A 149 27.49 18.49 -5.26
C SER A 149 26.27 19.36 -4.95
N CYS A 150 26.45 20.65 -4.74
CA CYS A 150 25.34 21.61 -4.60
C CYS A 150 24.89 22.11 -5.99
N PRO A 151 23.58 22.13 -6.31
CA PRO A 151 23.09 22.81 -7.50
C PRO A 151 23.33 24.32 -7.37
N GLY A 152 24.38 24.82 -8.03
CA GLY A 152 24.76 26.25 -8.00
C GLY A 152 26.26 26.50 -7.74
N VAL A 153 27.00 25.50 -7.28
CA VAL A 153 28.47 25.53 -7.30
C VAL A 153 28.92 24.88 -8.60
N ARG A 154 29.68 25.61 -9.42
CA ARG A 154 30.32 25.07 -10.62
C ARG A 154 31.42 24.10 -10.20
N GLU A 155 31.04 22.88 -9.86
CA GLU A 155 31.95 21.73 -9.87
C GLU A 155 32.36 21.52 -11.34
N ARG A 156 33.65 21.76 -11.64
CA ARG A 156 34.24 21.21 -12.85
C ARG A 156 34.32 19.69 -12.66
N ASP A 157 34.09 19.00 -13.77
CA ASP A 157 34.33 17.58 -14.01
C ASP A 157 33.15 16.63 -13.76
N GLY A 158 32.40 16.41 -14.85
CA GLY A 158 32.37 15.10 -15.51
C GLY A 158 31.50 13.99 -14.90
N TYR A 159 30.48 13.62 -15.69
CA TYR A 159 29.69 12.37 -15.71
C TYR A 159 28.36 12.37 -14.95
N ILE A 160 27.29 12.56 -15.74
CA ILE A 160 25.89 12.21 -15.43
C ILE A 160 25.72 10.72 -15.75
N ASN A 161 25.19 9.92 -14.83
CA ASN A 161 24.64 8.60 -15.19
C ASN A 161 23.51 8.12 -14.25
N PRO A 162 22.22 8.34 -14.60
CA PRO A 162 21.13 7.46 -14.19
C PRO A 162 20.98 6.29 -15.19
N PRO A 163 20.62 5.06 -14.75
CA PRO A 163 20.70 3.89 -15.60
C PRO A 163 19.51 3.82 -16.57
N TYR A 164 19.75 4.17 -17.83
CA TYR A 164 18.93 3.69 -18.95
C TYR A 164 19.59 2.42 -19.50
N LEU A 165 18.97 1.27 -19.27
CA LEU A 165 19.37 0.02 -19.90
C LEU A 165 18.75 -0.06 -21.29
N THR A 166 19.51 0.34 -22.31
CA THR A 166 19.18 0.10 -23.72
C THR A 166 19.99 -1.09 -24.21
N VAL A 167 19.33 -2.21 -24.48
CA VAL A 167 19.97 -3.40 -25.07
C VAL A 167 19.99 -3.23 -26.58
N GLU A 168 21.17 -2.96 -27.12
CA GLU A 168 21.44 -2.92 -28.55
C GLU A 168 22.18 -4.20 -28.94
N TYR A 169 21.63 -4.93 -29.90
CA TYR A 169 22.22 -6.16 -30.42
C TYR A 169 23.08 -5.79 -31.63
N ASP A 170 24.38 -6.09 -31.57
CA ASP A 170 25.29 -5.94 -32.70
C ASP A 170 25.61 -7.33 -33.27
N ASP A 171 25.19 -7.57 -34.52
CA ASP A 171 25.46 -8.81 -35.26
C ASP A 171 26.85 -8.73 -35.89
N THR A 172 27.92 -8.81 -35.08
CA THR A 172 29.27 -9.01 -35.61
C THR A 172 30.07 -10.08 -34.85
N THR A 173 30.19 -11.23 -35.50
CA THR A 173 31.24 -12.28 -35.39
C THR A 173 31.74 -12.71 -34.01
N ASP A 174 31.20 -13.85 -33.56
CA ASP A 174 31.89 -14.99 -32.91
C ASP A 174 32.90 -14.74 -31.76
N GLU A 175 32.61 -13.82 -30.84
CA GLU A 175 33.19 -13.88 -29.49
C GLU A 175 32.07 -13.91 -28.44
N ILE A 176 31.83 -15.11 -27.89
CA ILE A 176 30.83 -15.36 -26.85
C ILE A 176 31.30 -14.69 -25.56
N LEU A 177 30.95 -13.42 -25.37
CA LEU A 177 31.12 -12.73 -24.10
C LEU A 177 30.02 -13.22 -23.14
N GLU A 178 30.40 -14.15 -22.26
CA GLU A 178 29.55 -14.76 -21.24
C GLU A 178 29.22 -13.76 -20.11
N ASN A 179 28.48 -12.69 -20.43
CA ASN A 179 27.96 -11.78 -19.43
C ASN A 179 26.71 -12.40 -18.80
N SER A 180 26.86 -13.00 -17.62
CA SER A 180 25.74 -13.51 -16.83
C SER A 180 24.91 -12.34 -16.30
N LEU A 181 23.82 -12.03 -16.99
CA LEU A 181 22.86 -11.03 -16.55
C LEU A 181 22.00 -11.64 -15.43
N GLU A 182 22.33 -11.33 -14.18
CA GLU A 182 21.59 -11.78 -13.00
C GLU A 182 20.36 -10.89 -12.79
N ILE A 183 19.19 -11.37 -13.22
CA ILE A 183 17.91 -10.69 -12.99
C ILE A 183 17.41 -11.07 -11.61
N ILE A 184 17.54 -10.14 -10.65
CA ILE A 184 16.98 -10.30 -9.31
C ILE A 184 15.51 -9.88 -9.35
N TYR A 185 14.61 -10.87 -9.42
CA TYR A 185 13.17 -10.62 -9.36
C TYR A 185 12.75 -10.34 -7.92
N HIS A 186 12.48 -9.07 -7.60
CA HIS A 186 11.76 -8.71 -6.38
C HIS A 186 10.26 -8.95 -6.60
N LYS A 187 9.72 -9.96 -5.92
CA LYS A 187 8.29 -10.27 -5.93
C LYS A 187 7.71 -9.93 -4.57
N ASP A 188 6.82 -8.96 -4.52
CA ASP A 188 6.16 -8.54 -3.27
C ASP A 188 5.29 -9.68 -2.70
N PRO A 189 5.57 -10.16 -1.47
CA PRO A 189 4.89 -11.32 -0.88
C PRO A 189 3.43 -11.04 -0.47
N SER A 190 3.07 -9.76 -0.31
CA SER A 190 1.79 -9.32 0.28
C SER A 190 0.54 -9.84 -0.46
N GLY A 191 0.61 -9.96 -1.80
CA GLY A 191 -0.51 -10.43 -2.61
C GLY A 191 -0.77 -11.94 -2.54
N TYR A 192 0.24 -12.75 -2.20
CA TYR A 192 0.08 -14.21 -2.07
C TYR A 192 -0.54 -14.56 -0.72
N ASP A 193 -0.11 -13.87 0.32
CA ASP A 193 -0.59 -14.08 1.69
C ASP A 193 -2.09 -13.83 1.81
N GLN A 194 -2.61 -12.76 1.18
CA GLN A 194 -4.04 -12.45 1.24
C GLN A 194 -4.92 -13.54 0.61
N LYS A 195 -4.50 -14.10 -0.55
CA LYS A 195 -5.25 -15.19 -1.21
C LYS A 195 -5.19 -16.49 -0.40
N LEU A 196 -4.04 -16.76 0.20
CA LEU A 196 -3.83 -17.94 1.04
C LEU A 196 -4.66 -17.87 2.33
N ILE A 197 -4.74 -16.70 2.96
CA ILE A 197 -5.58 -16.44 4.14
C ILE A 197 -7.07 -16.70 3.83
N ILE A 198 -7.58 -16.19 2.70
CA ILE A 198 -8.98 -16.41 2.30
C ILE A 198 -9.24 -17.90 2.05
N ALA A 199 -8.34 -18.58 1.33
CA ALA A 199 -8.49 -20.01 1.05
C ALA A 199 -8.51 -20.85 2.33
N LEU A 200 -7.58 -20.59 3.26
CA LEU A 200 -7.54 -21.27 4.56
C LEU A 200 -8.80 -21.00 5.38
N SER A 201 -9.31 -19.77 5.37
CA SER A 201 -10.52 -19.39 6.11
C SER A 201 -11.76 -20.16 5.69
N ILE A 202 -11.84 -20.61 4.44
CA ILE A 202 -12.98 -21.38 3.91
C ILE A 202 -12.74 -22.89 4.03
N LEU A 203 -11.53 -23.36 3.75
CA LEU A 203 -11.21 -24.79 3.73
C LEU A 203 -11.20 -25.42 5.12
N ILE A 204 -10.77 -24.69 6.15
CA ILE A 204 -10.74 -25.17 7.54
C ILE A 204 -12.15 -25.47 8.09
N PRO A 205 -13.14 -24.56 8.07
CA PRO A 205 -14.46 -24.88 8.61
C PRO A 205 -15.19 -25.97 7.81
N VAL A 206 -15.00 -26.02 6.49
CA VAL A 206 -15.62 -27.04 5.64
C VAL A 206 -15.03 -28.43 5.91
N SER A 207 -13.72 -28.54 6.10
CA SER A 207 -13.06 -29.81 6.47
C SER A 207 -13.50 -30.28 7.85
N LEU A 208 -13.48 -29.40 8.86
CA LEU A 208 -13.94 -29.70 10.22
C LEU A 208 -15.39 -30.19 10.25
N PHE A 209 -16.27 -29.53 9.51
CA PHE A 209 -17.67 -29.92 9.42
C PHE A 209 -17.83 -31.31 8.77
N TRP A 210 -17.09 -31.57 7.69
CA TRP A 210 -17.15 -32.85 6.99
C TRP A 210 -16.60 -34.01 7.82
N SER A 211 -15.50 -33.80 8.55
CA SER A 211 -14.93 -34.79 9.45
C SER A 211 -15.82 -35.07 10.65
N ALA A 212 -16.52 -34.05 11.16
CA ALA A 212 -17.52 -34.22 12.21
C ALA A 212 -18.68 -35.11 11.74
N LEU A 213 -19.21 -34.90 10.52
CA LEU A 213 -20.23 -35.76 9.92
C LEU A 213 -19.71 -37.19 9.70
N CYS A 214 -18.47 -37.34 9.24
CA CYS A 214 -17.85 -38.65 9.03
C CYS A 214 -17.71 -39.41 10.36
N SER A 215 -17.16 -38.78 11.40
CA SER A 215 -17.01 -39.37 12.73
C SER A 215 -18.38 -39.71 13.36
N TYR A 216 -19.36 -38.81 13.25
CA TYR A 216 -20.72 -39.05 13.72
C TYR A 216 -21.38 -40.25 13.02
N SER A 217 -21.24 -40.34 11.69
CA SER A 217 -21.78 -41.45 10.91
C SER A 217 -21.18 -42.80 11.29
N TRP A 218 -19.89 -42.83 11.63
CA TRP A 218 -19.20 -44.02 12.11
C TRP A 218 -19.66 -44.40 13.51
N GLY A 219 -19.74 -43.43 14.43
CA GLY A 219 -20.21 -43.65 15.80
C GLY A 219 -21.63 -44.23 15.85
N ARG A 220 -22.53 -43.75 14.98
CA ARG A 220 -23.89 -44.29 14.84
C ARG A 220 -23.92 -45.75 14.39
N ARG A 221 -23.01 -46.16 13.50
CA ARG A 221 -22.93 -47.56 13.02
C ARG A 221 -22.44 -48.53 14.09
N GLN A 222 -21.66 -48.04 15.05
CA GLN A 222 -21.14 -48.85 16.15
C GLN A 222 -22.12 -48.98 17.33
N GLY A 223 -23.33 -48.41 17.22
CA GLY A 223 -24.36 -48.51 18.27
C GLY A 223 -23.96 -47.88 19.60
N LYS A 224 -22.99 -46.96 19.61
CA LYS A 224 -22.47 -46.36 20.84
C LYS A 224 -23.51 -45.46 21.50
N PRO A 225 -23.73 -45.59 22.82
CA PRO A 225 -24.76 -44.83 23.54
C PRO A 225 -24.37 -43.35 23.76
N SER A 226 -23.08 -43.03 23.80
CA SER A 226 -22.57 -41.67 23.92
C SER A 226 -22.07 -41.15 22.57
N ALA A 227 -22.45 -39.92 22.23
CA ALA A 227 -22.02 -39.25 21.00
C ALA A 227 -20.52 -38.91 20.99
N VAL A 228 -19.89 -38.85 22.17
CA VAL A 228 -18.48 -38.49 22.35
C VAL A 228 -17.80 -39.60 23.16
N ASP A 229 -16.85 -40.27 22.53
CA ASP A 229 -15.99 -41.31 23.11
C ASP A 229 -14.58 -41.11 22.56
N ALA A 230 -13.54 -41.55 23.28
CA ALA A 230 -12.14 -41.35 22.87
C ALA A 230 -11.85 -41.95 21.49
N SER A 231 -12.50 -43.07 21.19
CA SER A 231 -12.47 -43.69 19.87
C SER A 231 -13.09 -42.82 18.77
N SER A 232 -14.22 -42.15 19.02
CA SER A 232 -14.86 -41.22 18.07
C SER A 232 -14.00 -39.98 17.80
N ILE A 233 -13.27 -39.50 18.82
CA ILE A 233 -12.31 -38.40 18.68
C ILE A 233 -11.12 -38.83 17.83
N LEU A 234 -10.58 -40.04 18.03
CA LEU A 234 -9.50 -40.58 17.20
C LEU A 234 -9.93 -40.74 15.74
N TYR A 235 -11.15 -41.24 15.50
CA TYR A 235 -11.72 -41.34 14.15
C TYR A 235 -11.94 -39.97 13.49
N PHE A 236 -12.22 -38.91 14.26
CA PHE A 236 -12.30 -37.55 13.74
C PHE A 236 -10.95 -37.08 13.18
N PHE A 237 -9.85 -37.28 13.90
CA PHE A 237 -8.50 -36.94 13.41
C PHE A 237 -8.10 -37.73 12.16
N VAL A 238 -8.45 -39.03 12.10
CA VAL A 238 -8.20 -39.84 10.89
C VAL A 238 -9.00 -39.30 9.70
N CYS A 239 -10.23 -38.82 9.91
CA CYS A 239 -11.01 -38.18 8.86
C CYS A 239 -10.38 -36.86 8.40
N GLU A 240 -9.89 -36.02 9.32
CA GLU A 240 -9.20 -34.77 8.99
C GLU A 240 -7.97 -35.00 8.12
N VAL A 241 -7.09 -35.93 8.51
CA VAL A 241 -5.88 -36.27 7.74
C VAL A 241 -6.24 -36.82 6.36
N SER A 242 -7.32 -37.60 6.25
CA SER A 242 -7.81 -38.12 4.96
C SER A 242 -8.31 -37.00 4.05
N VAL A 243 -9.06 -36.02 4.57
CA VAL A 243 -9.58 -34.90 3.78
C VAL A 243 -8.44 -34.00 3.31
N LEU A 244 -7.46 -33.71 4.17
CA LEU A 244 -6.27 -32.95 3.81
C LEU A 244 -5.43 -33.66 2.74
N GLY A 245 -5.30 -34.99 2.83
CA GLY A 245 -4.64 -35.81 1.82
C GLY A 245 -5.34 -35.72 0.46
N ASP A 246 -6.66 -35.88 0.43
CA ASP A 246 -7.46 -35.80 -0.81
C ASP A 246 -7.34 -34.42 -1.47
N VAL A 247 -7.37 -33.32 -0.69
CA VAL A 247 -7.17 -31.95 -1.20
C VAL A 247 -5.76 -31.76 -1.76
N PHE A 248 -4.74 -32.26 -1.06
CA PHE A 248 -3.35 -32.19 -1.52
C PHE A 248 -3.15 -32.92 -2.85
N PHE A 249 -3.65 -34.15 -2.99
CA PHE A 249 -3.58 -34.90 -4.24
C PHE A 249 -4.42 -34.25 -5.36
N ALA A 250 -5.58 -33.66 -5.05
CA ALA A 250 -6.36 -32.93 -6.04
C ALA A 250 -5.63 -31.68 -6.54
N CYS A 251 -5.01 -30.89 -5.65
CA CYS A 251 -4.22 -29.72 -6.02
C CYS A 251 -3.01 -30.11 -6.88
N LEU A 252 -2.27 -31.16 -6.51
CA LEU A 252 -1.12 -31.63 -7.29
C LEU A 252 -1.53 -32.09 -8.69
N ASN A 253 -2.57 -32.93 -8.81
CA ASN A 253 -3.01 -33.45 -10.10
C ASN A 253 -3.54 -32.32 -11.02
N ASN A 254 -4.31 -31.37 -10.49
CA ASN A 254 -4.84 -30.25 -11.28
C ASN A 254 -3.74 -29.22 -11.63
N CYS A 255 -2.77 -29.00 -10.75
CA CYS A 255 -1.60 -28.15 -11.03
C CYS A 255 -0.73 -28.74 -12.15
N TRP A 256 -0.55 -30.07 -12.14
CA TRP A 256 0.19 -30.78 -13.19
C TRP A 256 -0.53 -30.70 -14.55
N LEU A 257 -1.85 -30.90 -14.58
CA LEU A 257 -2.64 -30.73 -15.80
C LEU A 257 -2.63 -29.28 -16.31
N GLY A 258 -2.72 -28.28 -15.42
CA GLY A 258 -2.64 -26.86 -15.77
C GLY A 258 -1.30 -26.49 -16.41
N HIS A 259 -0.18 -27.00 -15.88
CA HIS A 259 1.14 -26.78 -16.44
C HIS A 259 1.31 -27.44 -17.82
N ILE A 260 0.76 -28.65 -18.01
CA ILE A 260 0.77 -29.34 -19.32
C ILE A 260 -0.09 -28.60 -20.37
N LEU A 261 -1.25 -28.07 -19.98
CA LEU A 261 -2.10 -27.29 -20.87
C LEU A 261 -1.46 -25.94 -21.24
N LEU A 262 -0.84 -25.24 -20.28
CA LEU A 262 -0.16 -23.97 -20.55
C LEU A 262 1.09 -24.13 -21.42
N THR A 263 1.85 -25.21 -21.25
CA THR A 263 3.01 -25.50 -22.12
C THR A 263 2.58 -25.83 -23.55
N LYS A 264 1.45 -26.54 -23.73
CA LYS A 264 0.85 -26.82 -25.05
C LYS A 264 0.28 -25.58 -25.76
N ILE A 265 -0.28 -24.61 -25.01
CA ILE A 265 -0.83 -23.37 -25.58
C ILE A 265 0.29 -22.40 -26.02
N LYS A 266 1.45 -22.42 -25.35
CA LYS A 266 2.58 -21.55 -25.70
C LYS A 266 3.42 -22.04 -26.90
N THR A 267 3.08 -23.20 -27.46
CA THR A 267 3.76 -23.80 -28.64
C THR A 267 2.95 -23.70 -29.95
N TYR A 268 1.84 -22.96 -29.97
CA TYR A 268 1.07 -22.63 -31.16
C TYR A 268 1.05 -21.13 -31.42
#